data_AF-A0A7S4REZ5-F1
#
_entry.id   AF-A0A7S4REZ5-F1
#
_cell.length_a   1.000
_cell.length_b   1.000
_cell.length_c   1.000
_cell.angle_alpha   90.00
_cell.angle_beta   90.00
_cell.angle_gamma   90.00
#
_symmetry.space_group_name_H-M   'P 1'
#
loop_
_entity.id
_entity.type
_entity.pdbx_description
1 polymer ?
#
loop_
_entity_poly.entity_id
_entity_poly.type
_entity_poly.pdbx_seq_one_letter_code
_entity_poly.pdbx_strand_id
1 'polypeptide(L)'
;MKVILYLSLLTNCLAFTTLSRVVPHQQTSTTTTLFQTSSNDLPSDVTTTRRTLLQNTLTTTATAAAAAAVAFLPNQAEAAVGTLPEYATSNAILQGITVDVADKSQQDEMIAFLSNSFDFKILRRRVTGSVTDTWMGFGPEQLSIPSDFEIPVSSFAKYGGHASIHIRYDSKSLSPLYKRGEDAPGDNIAYLQVGVPTYRISAMVKNGGNVLDAYGIVNVVSPSGLPMRGIVGIMPDPIMFVAINCKNVKESKAFYEQLGFMEQEYPYARPSKGTGQFEPPQPPKSIYMAPSPSCMGVLLLPSTKKRISQNPVVKSLNLVYTPSESQSGGSGGSGEGDIMTLKDPSGVVTGFIPVDMFEQVEKTTLVPQQDS
;
A
#
# COMPACT_ATOMS: atom_id res chain seq x y z
N MET A 1 -9.05 15.86 56.41
CA MET A 1 -7.66 15.38 56.59
C MET A 1 -7.65 14.15 57.50
N LYS A 2 -7.32 12.98 56.96
CA LYS A 2 -6.79 11.84 57.73
C LYS A 2 -5.77 11.15 56.82
N VAL A 3 -4.52 11.15 57.24
CA VAL A 3 -3.39 10.54 56.52
C VAL A 3 -3.25 9.10 57.03
N ILE A 4 -3.14 8.14 56.10
CA ILE A 4 -2.75 6.77 56.42
C ILE A 4 -1.56 6.44 55.52
N LEU A 5 -0.35 6.44 56.09
CA LEU A 5 0.80 5.82 55.47
C LEU A 5 0.64 4.30 55.54
N TYR A 6 0.93 3.61 54.44
CA TYR A 6 1.36 2.21 54.49
C TYR A 6 2.82 2.13 54.01
N LEU A 7 3.67 1.67 54.91
CA LEU A 7 5.09 1.43 54.67
C LEU A 7 5.40 0.03 55.23
N SER A 8 5.73 -0.92 54.36
CA SER A 8 6.27 -2.22 54.77
C SER A 8 7.34 -2.68 53.79
N LEU A 9 8.59 -2.64 54.24
CA LEU A 9 9.69 -3.35 53.59
C LEU A 9 9.40 -4.86 53.64
N LEU A 10 9.90 -5.60 52.64
CA LEU A 10 10.42 -6.93 52.90
C LEU A 10 11.57 -7.25 51.92
N THR A 11 12.73 -7.52 52.50
CA THR A 11 13.99 -7.82 51.82
C THR A 11 14.20 -9.34 51.81
N ASN A 12 14.64 -9.92 50.69
CA ASN A 12 15.51 -11.11 50.61
C ASN A 12 15.89 -11.31 49.12
N CYS A 13 17.13 -11.28 48.63
CA CYS A 13 18.42 -11.93 48.97
C CYS A 13 18.65 -13.30 48.30
N LEU A 14 19.87 -13.49 47.75
CA LEU A 14 20.47 -14.67 47.10
C LEU A 14 19.93 -15.02 45.68
N ALA A 15 20.69 -15.11 44.56
CA ALA A 15 22.11 -15.35 44.20
C ALA A 15 22.43 -16.79 43.72
N PHE A 16 23.36 -16.89 42.75
CA PHE A 16 23.82 -18.08 42.02
C PHE A 16 22.79 -18.69 41.02
N THR A 17 23.16 -19.28 39.87
CA THR A 17 24.47 -19.81 39.43
C THR A 17 24.69 -19.61 37.93
N THR A 18 25.92 -19.29 37.51
CA THR A 18 26.38 -19.39 36.12
C THR A 18 26.67 -20.84 35.73
N LEU A 19 26.24 -21.27 34.54
CA LEU A 19 26.68 -22.55 33.96
C LEU A 19 26.89 -22.43 32.44
N SER A 20 28.14 -22.18 32.05
CA SER A 20 28.62 -22.31 30.68
C SER A 20 28.57 -23.76 30.24
N ARG A 21 28.11 -24.05 29.01
CA ARG A 21 28.36 -25.34 28.36
C ARG A 21 28.77 -25.16 26.90
N VAL A 22 30.08 -25.12 26.70
CA VAL A 22 30.70 -25.26 25.37
C VAL A 22 30.60 -26.72 24.96
N VAL A 23 30.23 -26.99 23.71
CA VAL A 23 30.35 -28.30 23.06
C VAL A 23 31.07 -28.09 21.71
N PRO A 24 32.25 -28.69 21.51
CA PRO A 24 32.98 -28.63 20.25
C PRO A 24 32.74 -29.87 19.36
N HIS A 25 33.22 -29.79 18.12
CA HIS A 25 33.21 -30.84 17.08
C HIS A 25 31.81 -31.22 16.52
N GLN A 26 31.70 -31.63 15.25
CA GLN A 26 32.73 -32.25 14.39
C GLN A 26 32.63 -31.79 12.93
N GLN A 27 33.77 -31.65 12.25
CA GLN A 27 33.83 -31.53 10.78
C GLN A 27 33.83 -32.93 10.16
N THR A 28 33.09 -33.12 9.07
CA THR A 28 33.27 -34.24 8.14
C THR A 28 33.31 -33.72 6.71
N SER A 29 34.36 -34.08 5.99
CA SER A 29 34.58 -33.75 4.58
C SER A 29 34.21 -34.94 3.67
N THR A 30 34.32 -34.74 2.36
CA THR A 30 34.23 -35.76 1.26
C THR A 30 32.84 -36.39 1.06
N THR A 31 32.29 -36.46 -0.16
CA THR A 31 32.92 -37.11 -1.32
C THR A 31 32.45 -36.55 -2.67
N THR A 32 33.37 -36.47 -3.62
CA THR A 32 33.11 -36.18 -5.04
C THR A 32 32.73 -37.46 -5.80
N THR A 33 31.69 -37.43 -6.61
CA THR A 33 31.45 -38.41 -7.70
C THR A 33 31.09 -37.69 -8.98
N LEU A 34 31.65 -38.17 -10.10
CA LEU A 34 31.67 -37.55 -11.42
C LEU A 34 31.28 -38.61 -12.46
N PHE A 35 30.61 -38.18 -13.54
CA PHE A 35 30.04 -39.04 -14.61
C PHE A 35 28.87 -39.94 -14.13
N GLN A 36 27.89 -40.31 -14.99
CA GLN A 36 28.01 -40.58 -16.42
C GLN A 36 26.74 -40.25 -17.22
N THR A 37 26.91 -39.95 -18.50
CA THR A 37 25.84 -39.69 -19.48
C THR A 37 25.21 -40.99 -20.01
N SER A 38 23.89 -41.03 -20.16
CA SER A 38 23.23 -41.90 -21.14
C SER A 38 21.86 -41.35 -21.58
N SER A 39 21.54 -41.69 -22.82
CA SER A 39 20.59 -41.04 -23.73
C SER A 39 19.20 -41.69 -23.78
N ASN A 40 18.25 -40.91 -24.33
CA ASN A 40 17.11 -41.30 -25.17
C ASN A 40 15.72 -41.65 -24.57
N ASP A 41 14.73 -41.29 -25.41
CA ASP A 41 13.35 -41.77 -25.57
C ASP A 41 12.23 -41.31 -24.60
N LEU A 42 11.65 -40.15 -24.96
CA LEU A 42 10.20 -39.90 -24.98
C LEU A 42 9.59 -40.55 -26.27
N PRO A 43 8.26 -40.77 -26.42
CA PRO A 43 7.16 -40.03 -25.78
C PRO A 43 5.90 -40.82 -25.35
N SER A 44 5.07 -40.17 -24.52
CA SER A 44 3.65 -39.84 -24.78
C SER A 44 2.80 -39.85 -23.51
N ASP A 45 2.34 -38.67 -23.07
CA ASP A 45 0.90 -38.43 -22.92
C ASP A 45 0.58 -36.91 -22.92
N VAL A 46 -0.71 -36.58 -23.04
CA VAL A 46 -1.25 -35.28 -23.45
C VAL A 46 -1.46 -34.29 -22.30
N THR A 47 -0.98 -33.04 -22.42
CA THR A 47 -1.79 -31.87 -21.99
C THR A 47 -1.45 -30.54 -22.70
N THR A 48 -2.46 -30.02 -23.41
CA THR A 48 -2.58 -28.66 -23.98
C THR A 48 -3.17 -27.69 -22.93
N THR A 49 -3.03 -26.34 -22.94
CA THR A 49 -2.51 -25.34 -23.90
C THR A 49 -2.09 -24.07 -23.13
N ARG A 50 -1.19 -23.22 -23.68
CA ARG A 50 -1.40 -21.73 -23.57
C ARG A 50 -0.76 -20.82 -24.62
N ARG A 51 0.16 -21.28 -25.48
CA ARG A 51 0.70 -20.46 -26.61
C ARG A 51 0.69 -21.13 -27.99
N THR A 52 0.51 -22.44 -28.09
CA THR A 52 0.57 -23.19 -29.36
C THR A 52 -0.62 -23.01 -30.30
N LEU A 53 -1.62 -22.18 -29.94
CA LEU A 53 -2.84 -21.96 -30.73
C LEU A 53 -2.88 -20.61 -31.45
N LEU A 54 -1.86 -19.76 -31.26
CA LEU A 54 -1.69 -18.51 -32.01
C LEU A 54 -0.24 -18.38 -32.46
N GLN A 55 -0.04 -18.22 -33.77
CA GLN A 55 1.22 -17.81 -34.42
C GLN A 55 2.32 -18.88 -34.55
N ASN A 56 1.95 -20.08 -35.01
CA ASN A 56 2.89 -20.93 -35.77
C ASN A 56 2.91 -20.54 -37.27
N THR A 57 2.86 -19.23 -37.54
CA THR A 57 2.76 -18.64 -38.88
C THR A 57 3.54 -17.33 -38.93
N LEU A 58 4.40 -17.19 -39.95
CA LEU A 58 5.20 -16.01 -40.32
C LEU A 58 6.46 -15.71 -39.47
N THR A 59 7.51 -16.48 -39.75
CA THR A 59 8.91 -16.02 -39.68
C THR A 59 9.67 -16.35 -40.98
N THR A 60 9.86 -15.35 -41.84
CA THR A 60 10.85 -15.25 -42.92
C THR A 60 10.86 -13.79 -43.44
N THR A 61 11.96 -13.09 -43.74
CA THR A 61 13.40 -13.25 -43.43
C THR A 61 14.13 -11.93 -43.77
N ALA A 62 15.03 -11.44 -42.90
CA ALA A 62 16.09 -10.45 -43.18
C ALA A 62 15.64 -9.02 -43.64
N THR A 63 16.42 -7.93 -43.58
CA THR A 63 17.88 -7.68 -43.41
C THR A 63 18.17 -6.34 -42.69
N ALA A 64 19.39 -6.26 -42.12
CA ALA A 64 20.27 -5.07 -41.98
C ALA A 64 19.93 -3.92 -41.01
N ALA A 65 20.91 -3.66 -40.15
CA ALA A 65 20.94 -2.63 -39.11
C ALA A 65 21.11 -1.19 -39.62
N ALA A 66 20.31 -0.25 -39.07
CA ALA A 66 20.64 1.18 -38.95
C ALA A 66 19.65 1.96 -38.02
N ALA A 67 19.38 1.49 -36.79
CA ALA A 67 18.43 2.18 -35.88
C ALA A 67 18.70 1.97 -34.37
N ALA A 68 19.98 1.93 -33.96
CA ALA A 68 20.36 1.66 -32.57
C ALA A 68 20.26 2.91 -31.66
N ALA A 69 19.03 3.35 -31.35
CA ALA A 69 18.78 4.36 -30.31
C ALA A 69 17.35 4.39 -29.70
N VAL A 70 16.31 3.86 -30.37
CA VAL A 70 14.89 4.14 -29.98
C VAL A 70 14.02 2.87 -29.82
N ALA A 71 14.55 1.67 -30.07
CA ALA A 71 13.76 0.44 -30.20
C ALA A 71 13.76 -0.49 -28.96
N PHE A 72 13.87 0.07 -27.74
CA PHE A 72 13.69 -0.66 -26.47
C PHE A 72 12.72 0.05 -25.50
N LEU A 73 11.73 0.77 -26.03
CA LEU A 73 10.49 0.89 -25.28
C LEU A 73 9.89 -0.52 -25.19
N PRO A 74 9.60 -1.06 -23.99
CA PRO A 74 8.79 -2.27 -23.93
C PRO A 74 7.47 -1.99 -24.67
N ASN A 75 6.90 -2.99 -25.34
CA ASN A 75 5.51 -2.88 -25.81
C ASN A 75 4.69 -2.40 -24.61
N GLN A 76 4.16 -1.17 -24.69
CA GLN A 76 3.22 -0.71 -23.68
C GLN A 76 2.11 -1.73 -23.63
N ALA A 77 1.71 -2.12 -22.41
CA ALA A 77 0.52 -2.94 -22.29
C ALA A 77 -0.62 -2.16 -22.95
N GLU A 78 -1.41 -2.79 -23.81
CA GLU A 78 -2.57 -2.16 -24.47
C GLU A 78 -3.64 -1.66 -23.46
N ALA A 79 -3.43 -1.95 -22.16
CA ALA A 79 -4.22 -1.50 -21.02
C ALA A 79 -3.38 -0.80 -19.93
N ALA A 80 -2.28 -0.11 -20.26
CA ALA A 80 -1.50 0.64 -19.27
C ALA A 80 -2.34 1.71 -18.54
N VAL A 81 -2.06 1.95 -17.27
CA VAL A 81 -2.74 2.98 -16.47
C VAL A 81 -2.00 4.32 -16.65
N GLY A 82 -2.42 5.07 -17.66
CA GLY A 82 -1.90 6.41 -17.96
C GLY A 82 -0.56 6.40 -18.71
N THR A 83 0.22 7.50 -18.57
CA THR A 83 1.48 7.72 -19.31
C THR A 83 2.73 7.73 -18.44
N LEU A 84 2.58 7.54 -17.12
CA LEU A 84 3.69 7.47 -16.17
C LEU A 84 4.59 6.23 -16.44
N PRO A 85 5.93 6.37 -16.57
CA PRO A 85 6.83 5.27 -16.87
C PRO A 85 6.73 4.08 -15.91
N GLU A 86 6.49 4.35 -14.62
CA GLU A 86 6.30 3.35 -13.57
C GLU A 86 5.01 2.52 -13.71
N TYR A 87 4.04 2.99 -14.51
CA TYR A 87 2.75 2.34 -14.76
C TYR A 87 2.58 1.83 -16.21
N ALA A 88 3.58 2.05 -17.07
CA ALA A 88 3.54 1.68 -18.50
C ALA A 88 3.29 0.18 -18.79
N THR A 89 3.44 -0.69 -17.79
CA THR A 89 3.15 -2.13 -17.85
C THR A 89 2.06 -2.59 -16.87
N SER A 90 1.51 -1.69 -16.05
CA SER A 90 0.50 -1.98 -15.02
C SER A 90 -0.90 -1.69 -15.55
N ASN A 91 -1.81 -2.66 -15.44
CA ASN A 91 -3.22 -2.53 -15.86
C ASN A 91 -4.15 -2.04 -14.74
N ALA A 92 -3.67 -2.06 -13.50
CA ALA A 92 -4.32 -1.45 -12.35
C ALA A 92 -3.27 -0.96 -11.35
N ILE A 93 -3.58 0.10 -10.62
CA ILE A 93 -2.73 0.66 -9.57
C ILE A 93 -3.51 0.86 -8.27
N LEU A 94 -2.84 0.75 -7.12
CA LEU A 94 -3.44 1.12 -5.83
C LEU A 94 -3.33 2.63 -5.64
N GLN A 95 -4.42 3.33 -5.92
CA GLN A 95 -4.49 4.80 -5.85
C GLN A 95 -4.69 5.30 -4.43
N GLY A 96 -5.10 4.45 -3.48
CA GLY A 96 -5.25 4.88 -2.10
C GLY A 96 -6.23 4.09 -1.25
N ILE A 97 -6.68 4.73 -0.18
CA ILE A 97 -7.61 4.20 0.81
C ILE A 97 -8.72 5.20 1.11
N THR A 98 -9.98 4.75 1.11
CA THR A 98 -11.13 5.54 1.57
C THR A 98 -11.42 5.24 3.03
N VAL A 99 -11.44 6.30 3.85
CA VAL A 99 -11.86 6.27 5.25
C VAL A 99 -13.13 7.09 5.44
N ASP A 100 -14.18 6.47 5.97
CA ASP A 100 -15.38 7.18 6.42
C ASP A 100 -15.11 7.80 7.81
N VAL A 101 -15.59 9.02 8.05
CA VAL A 101 -15.55 9.69 9.36
C VAL A 101 -16.95 9.95 9.90
N ALA A 102 -17.10 9.86 11.22
CA ALA A 102 -18.38 9.94 11.93
C ALA A 102 -19.04 11.31 11.81
N ASP A 103 -18.27 12.39 11.89
CA ASP A 103 -18.77 13.76 11.87
C ASP A 103 -17.74 14.75 11.28
N LYS A 104 -18.19 16.00 11.10
CA LYS A 104 -17.36 17.08 10.56
C LYS A 104 -16.15 17.42 11.42
N SER A 105 -16.26 17.36 12.75
CA SER A 105 -15.13 17.63 13.65
C SER A 105 -14.04 16.56 13.45
N GLN A 106 -14.42 15.29 13.34
CA GLN A 106 -13.50 14.21 13.04
C GLN A 106 -12.89 14.33 11.63
N GLN A 107 -13.62 14.87 10.65
CA GLN A 107 -13.05 15.21 9.34
C GLN A 107 -11.96 16.29 9.45
N ASP A 108 -12.28 17.41 10.09
CA ASP A 108 -11.38 18.56 10.23
C ASP A 108 -10.14 18.18 11.08
N GLU A 109 -10.31 17.34 12.10
CA GLU A 109 -9.23 16.75 12.90
C GLU A 109 -8.35 15.78 12.10
N MET A 110 -8.93 14.88 11.28
CA MET A 110 -8.16 13.98 10.43
C MET A 110 -7.31 14.77 9.42
N ILE A 111 -7.86 15.84 8.84
CA ILE A 111 -7.14 16.76 7.95
C ILE A 111 -6.01 17.46 8.72
N ALA A 112 -6.28 17.98 9.91
CA ALA A 112 -5.27 18.64 10.75
C ALA A 112 -4.18 17.66 11.21
N PHE A 113 -4.53 16.41 11.51
CA PHE A 113 -3.61 15.35 11.89
C PHE A 113 -2.67 15.00 10.73
N LEU A 114 -3.17 14.70 9.54
CA LEU A 114 -2.33 14.37 8.38
C LEU A 114 -1.43 15.54 7.99
N SER A 115 -1.99 16.76 7.87
CA SER A 115 -1.24 17.93 7.42
C SER A 115 -0.18 18.42 8.41
N ASN A 116 -0.47 18.49 9.72
CA ASN A 116 0.49 19.02 10.70
C ASN A 116 1.46 17.97 11.25
N SER A 117 1.15 16.67 11.11
CA SER A 117 1.98 15.59 11.68
C SER A 117 2.86 14.90 10.66
N PHE A 118 2.42 14.84 9.40
CA PHE A 118 3.07 14.13 8.30
C PHE A 118 3.21 15.00 7.03
N ASP A 119 2.92 16.31 7.11
CA ASP A 119 3.06 17.29 6.02
C ASP A 119 2.19 17.06 4.76
N PHE A 120 1.17 16.18 4.83
CA PHE A 120 0.20 15.93 3.74
C PHE A 120 -0.45 17.22 3.24
N LYS A 121 -0.73 17.28 1.93
CA LYS A 121 -1.48 18.35 1.27
C LYS A 121 -2.90 17.90 0.94
N ILE A 122 -3.83 18.84 0.90
CA ILE A 122 -5.15 18.63 0.30
C ILE A 122 -4.97 18.71 -1.21
N LEU A 123 -5.27 17.63 -1.92
CA LEU A 123 -5.11 17.55 -3.37
C LEU A 123 -6.39 18.02 -4.07
N ARG A 124 -7.54 17.57 -3.55
CA ARG A 124 -8.86 17.86 -4.10
C ARG A 124 -9.96 17.72 -3.05
N ARG A 125 -11.11 18.33 -3.31
CA ARG A 125 -12.30 18.33 -2.44
C ARG A 125 -13.58 18.29 -3.27
N ARG A 126 -14.61 17.62 -2.74
CA ARG A 126 -15.93 17.54 -3.37
C ARG A 126 -17.02 17.60 -2.32
N VAL A 127 -18.14 18.23 -2.64
CA VAL A 127 -19.37 18.17 -1.83
C VAL A 127 -20.49 17.68 -2.74
N THR A 128 -21.00 16.48 -2.46
CA THR A 128 -22.07 15.82 -3.23
C THR A 128 -23.22 15.52 -2.30
N GLY A 129 -24.27 16.34 -2.33
CA GLY A 129 -25.44 16.18 -1.45
C GLY A 129 -25.08 16.30 0.03
N SER A 130 -25.19 15.21 0.80
CA SER A 130 -24.81 15.17 2.22
C SER A 130 -23.34 14.81 2.46
N VAL A 131 -22.61 14.42 1.41
CA VAL A 131 -21.25 13.89 1.47
C VAL A 131 -20.23 15.00 1.21
N THR A 132 -19.20 15.09 2.04
CA THR A 132 -18.01 15.92 1.84
C THR A 132 -16.80 15.01 1.73
N ASP A 133 -16.21 14.94 0.54
CA ASP A 133 -15.01 14.18 0.26
C ASP A 133 -13.78 15.11 0.30
N THR A 134 -12.67 14.67 0.89
CA THR A 134 -11.38 15.35 0.84
C THR A 134 -10.27 14.33 0.58
N TRP A 135 -9.48 14.53 -0.47
CA TRP A 135 -8.33 13.69 -0.78
C TRP A 135 -7.06 14.39 -0.30
N MET A 136 -6.19 13.63 0.38
CA MET A 136 -4.92 14.11 0.88
C MET A 136 -3.78 13.17 0.51
N GLY A 137 -2.65 13.72 0.09
CA GLY A 137 -1.44 12.97 -0.25
C GLY A 137 -0.22 13.88 -0.27
N PHE A 138 0.81 13.48 -1.01
CA PHE A 138 2.10 14.19 -1.06
C PHE A 138 2.38 14.87 -2.39
N GLY A 139 1.91 14.29 -3.48
CA GLY A 139 2.09 14.80 -4.83
C GLY A 139 0.80 14.71 -5.67
N PRO A 140 0.92 14.89 -7.00
CA PRO A 140 -0.20 14.81 -7.93
C PRO A 140 -0.87 13.42 -7.96
N GLU A 141 -2.20 13.36 -7.94
CA GLU A 141 -2.94 12.11 -8.22
C GLU A 141 -2.97 11.76 -9.73
N GLN A 142 -2.49 12.68 -10.58
CA GLN A 142 -2.50 12.54 -12.03
C GLN A 142 -1.70 11.33 -12.50
N LEU A 143 -2.31 10.56 -13.41
CA LEU A 143 -1.72 9.35 -14.02
C LEU A 143 -1.02 9.64 -15.35
N SER A 144 -0.90 10.92 -15.70
CA SER A 144 -0.18 11.41 -16.86
C SER A 144 0.95 12.35 -16.42
N ILE A 145 2.08 12.28 -17.12
CA ILE A 145 3.19 13.21 -16.93
C ILE A 145 2.69 14.63 -17.29
N PRO A 146 2.80 15.64 -16.41
CA PRO A 146 2.47 17.01 -16.74
C PRO A 146 3.29 17.52 -17.93
N SER A 147 2.71 18.31 -18.82
CA SER A 147 3.39 18.80 -20.02
C SER A 147 4.55 19.78 -19.73
N ASP A 148 4.63 20.30 -18.51
CA ASP A 148 5.71 21.15 -17.99
C ASP A 148 6.74 20.38 -17.13
N PHE A 149 6.67 19.04 -17.08
CA PHE A 149 7.59 18.22 -16.32
C PHE A 149 8.85 17.86 -17.12
N GLU A 150 10.00 18.39 -16.69
CA GLU A 150 11.30 18.12 -17.31
C GLU A 150 12.12 17.09 -16.50
N ILE A 151 12.32 15.90 -17.07
CA ILE A 151 13.27 14.90 -16.53
C ILE A 151 14.70 15.47 -16.70
N PRO A 152 15.56 15.47 -15.66
CA PRO A 152 15.47 14.74 -14.39
C PRO A 152 15.07 15.61 -13.18
N VAL A 153 14.52 16.81 -13.37
CA VAL A 153 14.21 17.78 -12.31
C VAL A 153 12.90 17.42 -11.59
N SER A 154 12.89 16.24 -10.99
CA SER A 154 11.76 15.78 -10.18
C SER A 154 11.70 16.56 -8.87
N SER A 155 10.62 17.33 -8.69
CA SER A 155 10.18 17.76 -7.37
C SER A 155 9.06 16.83 -6.90
N PHE A 156 9.10 16.42 -5.63
CA PHE A 156 8.04 15.60 -5.01
C PHE A 156 6.64 16.24 -5.11
N ALA A 157 6.56 17.54 -5.37
CA ALA A 157 5.31 18.27 -5.56
C ALA A 157 4.74 18.20 -7.00
N LYS A 158 5.54 17.79 -7.99
CA LYS A 158 5.14 17.68 -9.41
C LYS A 158 5.16 16.25 -9.97
N TYR A 159 5.79 15.30 -9.29
CA TYR A 159 5.90 13.90 -9.72
C TYR A 159 6.25 13.00 -8.52
N GLY A 160 5.66 11.80 -8.45
CA GLY A 160 5.71 10.93 -7.27
C GLY A 160 4.65 11.27 -6.22
N GLY A 161 4.52 10.43 -5.20
CA GLY A 161 3.50 10.58 -4.14
C GLY A 161 2.06 10.52 -4.64
N HIS A 162 1.80 9.65 -5.62
CA HIS A 162 0.55 9.56 -6.37
C HIS A 162 -0.63 9.02 -5.54
N ALA A 163 -0.37 8.17 -4.53
CA ALA A 163 -1.43 7.64 -3.70
C ALA A 163 -2.03 8.69 -2.75
N SER A 164 -3.32 8.53 -2.43
CA SER A 164 -4.07 9.45 -1.56
C SER A 164 -4.87 8.74 -0.45
N ILE A 165 -5.11 9.46 0.65
CA ILE A 165 -6.11 9.13 1.66
C ILE A 165 -7.36 9.92 1.33
N HIS A 166 -8.43 9.21 0.98
CA HIS A 166 -9.75 9.77 0.70
C HIS A 166 -10.58 9.78 1.98
N ILE A 167 -10.76 10.97 2.57
CA ILE A 167 -11.54 11.19 3.80
C ILE A 167 -12.98 11.55 3.42
N ARG A 168 -13.91 10.65 3.67
CA ARG A 168 -15.33 10.80 3.37
C ARG A 168 -16.14 11.09 4.63
N TYR A 169 -16.75 12.27 4.70
CA TYR A 169 -17.74 12.62 5.72
C TYR A 169 -19.14 12.58 5.10
N ASP A 170 -20.12 11.98 5.77
CA ASP A 170 -21.52 12.02 5.36
C ASP A 170 -22.38 12.57 6.50
N SER A 171 -22.95 13.76 6.30
CA SER A 171 -23.78 14.46 7.29
C SER A 171 -25.10 13.75 7.64
N LYS A 172 -25.45 12.68 6.92
CA LYS A 172 -26.56 11.77 7.27
C LYS A 172 -26.12 10.52 8.05
N SER A 173 -24.82 10.28 8.19
CA SER A 173 -24.32 9.19 9.03
C SER A 173 -24.50 9.57 10.50
N LEU A 174 -25.26 8.76 11.24
CA LEU A 174 -25.53 8.98 12.67
C LEU A 174 -24.73 8.02 13.58
N SER A 175 -23.90 7.15 12.98
CA SER A 175 -23.21 6.08 13.70
C SER A 175 -21.72 6.42 13.87
N PRO A 176 -21.22 6.61 15.10
CA PRO A 176 -19.79 6.78 15.34
C PRO A 176 -19.05 5.49 15.02
N LEU A 177 -18.11 5.55 14.06
CA LEU A 177 -17.30 4.40 13.62
C LEU A 177 -16.13 4.09 14.56
N TYR A 178 -15.68 5.10 15.33
CA TYR A 178 -14.59 5.04 16.29
C TYR A 178 -14.77 6.15 17.33
N LYS A 179 -14.31 5.93 18.57
CA LYS A 179 -14.21 6.95 19.62
C LYS A 179 -12.75 7.18 19.99
N ARG A 180 -12.36 8.45 20.11
CA ARG A 180 -10.98 8.83 20.42
C ARG A 180 -10.49 8.20 21.72
N GLY A 181 -9.31 7.58 21.67
CA GLY A 181 -8.63 7.00 22.83
C GLY A 181 -9.01 5.54 23.11
N GLU A 182 -9.91 4.95 22.32
CA GLU A 182 -10.06 3.49 22.25
C GLU A 182 -8.94 2.88 21.39
N ASP A 183 -8.80 1.56 21.42
CA ASP A 183 -7.94 0.83 20.49
C ASP A 183 -8.45 0.97 19.05
N ALA A 184 -7.58 0.74 18.06
CA ALA A 184 -7.99 0.75 16.65
C ALA A 184 -9.14 -0.26 16.41
N PRO A 185 -10.26 0.13 15.78
CA PRO A 185 -11.42 -0.73 15.63
C PRO A 185 -11.20 -1.75 14.51
N GLY A 186 -11.53 -3.01 14.77
CA GLY A 186 -11.34 -4.10 13.81
C GLY A 186 -9.89 -4.58 13.69
N ASP A 187 -9.71 -5.70 12.98
CA ASP A 187 -8.45 -6.45 12.94
C ASP A 187 -7.90 -6.67 11.52
N ASN A 188 -8.67 -6.41 10.45
CA ASN A 188 -8.24 -6.68 9.08
C ASN A 188 -7.15 -5.73 8.59
N ILE A 189 -7.17 -4.47 9.01
CA ILE A 189 -6.12 -3.48 8.72
C ILE A 189 -5.19 -3.39 9.93
N ALA A 190 -3.93 -3.78 9.75
CA ALA A 190 -2.92 -3.67 10.80
C ALA A 190 -2.42 -2.23 10.94
N TYR A 191 -2.07 -1.59 9.83
CA TYR A 191 -1.67 -0.18 9.76
C TYR A 191 -1.53 0.30 8.30
N LEU A 192 -1.70 1.60 8.06
CA LEU A 192 -1.19 2.29 6.87
C LEU A 192 0.23 2.81 7.17
N GLN A 193 1.25 2.40 6.40
CA GLN A 193 2.62 2.89 6.61
C GLN A 193 2.90 4.11 5.72
N VAL A 194 3.48 5.15 6.31
CA VAL A 194 3.87 6.40 5.64
C VAL A 194 5.34 6.72 5.94
N GLY A 195 6.16 6.86 4.90
CA GLY A 195 7.58 7.22 4.96
C GLY A 195 7.81 8.68 4.59
N VAL A 196 8.15 9.52 5.57
CA VAL A 196 8.29 10.98 5.41
C VAL A 196 9.67 11.48 5.86
N PRO A 197 10.20 12.59 5.29
CA PRO A 197 11.46 13.17 5.76
C PRO A 197 11.42 13.61 7.23
N THR A 198 10.26 14.06 7.71
CA THR A 198 10.00 14.45 9.10
C THR A 198 8.56 14.15 9.49
N TYR A 199 8.32 13.82 10.76
CA TYR A 199 6.98 13.83 11.36
C TYR A 199 7.00 14.53 12.71
N ARG A 200 5.83 14.96 13.22
CA ARG A 200 5.71 15.73 14.47
C ARG A 200 4.78 15.05 15.47
N ILE A 201 5.34 14.28 16.40
CA ILE A 201 4.57 13.56 17.45
C ILE A 201 3.70 14.50 18.29
N SER A 202 4.20 15.70 18.62
CA SER A 202 3.42 16.73 19.32
C SER A 202 2.20 17.21 18.53
N ALA A 203 2.29 17.24 17.19
CA ALA A 203 1.16 17.54 16.32
C ALA A 203 0.18 16.35 16.22
N MET A 204 0.68 15.10 16.25
CA MET A 204 -0.18 13.90 16.27
C MET A 204 -1.12 13.94 17.47
N VAL A 205 -0.56 14.13 18.68
CA VAL A 205 -1.32 14.20 19.93
C VAL A 205 -2.24 15.42 19.96
N LYS A 206 -1.73 16.61 19.55
CA LYS A 206 -2.53 17.84 19.52
C LYS A 206 -3.77 17.72 18.63
N ASN A 207 -3.66 17.03 17.50
CA ASN A 207 -4.74 16.86 16.53
C ASN A 207 -5.54 15.57 16.73
N GLY A 208 -5.49 14.95 17.92
CA GLY A 208 -6.39 13.86 18.32
C GLY A 208 -5.91 12.44 18.00
N GLY A 209 -4.67 12.26 17.53
CA GLY A 209 -4.07 10.94 17.33
C GLY A 209 -3.64 10.27 18.64
N ASN A 210 -3.94 8.98 18.79
CA ASN A 210 -3.55 8.16 19.93
C ASN A 210 -2.22 7.47 19.63
N VAL A 211 -1.11 8.03 20.14
CA VAL A 211 0.25 7.50 19.90
C VAL A 211 0.50 6.30 20.82
N LEU A 212 0.75 5.14 20.23
CA LEU A 212 0.94 3.87 20.94
C LEU A 212 2.39 3.67 21.35
N ASP A 213 3.32 3.91 20.41
CA ASP A 213 4.76 3.88 20.64
C ASP A 213 5.51 4.75 19.60
N ALA A 214 6.76 5.07 19.91
CA ALA A 214 7.58 6.02 19.15
C ALA A 214 9.08 5.66 19.19
N TYR A 215 9.44 4.43 18.83
CA TYR A 215 10.83 3.97 18.77
C TYR A 215 11.29 3.72 17.32
N GLY A 216 11.86 4.76 16.70
CA GLY A 216 12.32 4.73 15.30
C GLY A 216 11.21 4.86 14.26
N ILE A 217 10.18 4.03 14.42
CA ILE A 217 8.84 4.19 13.87
C ILE A 217 7.91 4.81 14.93
N VAL A 218 6.81 5.42 14.49
CA VAL A 218 5.71 5.85 15.36
C VAL A 218 4.45 5.10 14.97
N ASN A 219 3.92 4.27 15.86
CA ASN A 219 2.60 3.66 15.70
C ASN A 219 1.56 4.56 16.37
N VAL A 220 0.52 4.94 15.62
CA VAL A 220 -0.49 5.91 16.05
C VAL A 220 -1.85 5.54 15.47
N VAL A 221 -2.91 5.60 16.26
CA VAL A 221 -4.29 5.53 15.75
C VAL A 221 -4.74 6.95 15.43
N SER A 222 -5.18 7.18 14.19
CA SER A 222 -5.63 8.50 13.72
C SER A 222 -6.91 8.96 14.47
N PRO A 223 -7.29 10.25 14.36
CA PRO A 223 -8.56 10.74 14.92
C PRO A 223 -9.79 10.01 14.39
N SER A 224 -9.73 9.47 13.18
CA SER A 224 -10.79 8.66 12.56
C SER A 224 -10.80 7.19 13.01
N GLY A 225 -9.72 6.69 13.62
CA GLY A 225 -9.57 5.27 13.99
C GLY A 225 -8.77 4.43 12.99
N LEU A 226 -8.13 5.04 11.99
CA LEU A 226 -7.20 4.34 11.10
C LEU A 226 -5.87 4.11 11.85
N PRO A 227 -5.43 2.86 12.08
CA PRO A 227 -4.07 2.63 12.57
C PRO A 227 -3.06 3.04 11.48
N MET A 228 -2.07 3.83 11.87
CA MET A 228 -1.03 4.37 11.00
C MET A 228 0.36 4.15 11.60
N ARG A 229 1.36 4.02 10.73
CA ARG A 229 2.77 3.93 11.09
C ARG A 229 3.57 4.99 10.35
N GLY A 230 4.13 5.94 11.09
CA GLY A 230 5.11 6.88 10.57
C GLY A 230 6.52 6.30 10.63
N ILE A 231 7.31 6.48 9.57
CA ILE A 231 8.75 6.25 9.58
C ILE A 231 9.48 7.46 8.97
N VAL A 232 10.61 7.87 9.58
CA VAL A 232 11.50 8.85 8.95
C VAL A 232 12.30 8.17 7.84
N GLY A 233 12.14 8.65 6.61
CA GLY A 233 12.78 8.10 5.41
C GLY A 233 12.33 8.80 4.13
N ILE A 234 12.79 8.32 2.97
CA ILE A 234 12.44 8.87 1.66
C ILE A 234 11.97 7.71 0.76
N MET A 235 10.84 7.90 0.10
CA MET A 235 10.23 6.96 -0.84
C MET A 235 9.67 7.70 -2.06
N PRO A 236 9.60 7.09 -3.26
CA PRO A 236 8.94 7.67 -4.43
C PRO A 236 7.45 7.95 -4.18
N ASP A 237 6.75 7.01 -3.51
CA ASP A 237 5.47 7.26 -2.89
C ASP A 237 5.61 7.20 -1.36
N PRO A 238 5.44 8.33 -0.64
CA PRO A 238 5.46 8.36 0.82
C PRO A 238 4.35 7.52 1.45
N ILE A 239 3.22 7.28 0.78
CA ILE A 239 2.18 6.35 1.26
C ILE A 239 2.56 4.93 0.81
N MET A 240 3.46 4.32 1.58
CA MET A 240 4.18 3.11 1.15
C MET A 240 3.26 1.91 0.92
N PHE A 241 2.40 1.59 1.91
CA PHE A 241 1.50 0.43 1.81
C PHE A 241 0.45 0.37 2.91
N VAL A 242 -0.64 -0.37 2.65
CA VAL A 242 -1.56 -0.86 3.68
C VAL A 242 -1.15 -2.26 4.12
N ALA A 243 -0.90 -2.44 5.42
CA ALA A 243 -0.69 -3.75 6.02
C ALA A 243 -2.02 -4.41 6.37
N ILE A 244 -2.27 -5.58 5.80
CA ILE A 244 -3.53 -6.34 5.91
C ILE A 244 -3.25 -7.62 6.69
N ASN A 245 -4.00 -7.86 7.76
CA ASN A 245 -3.97 -9.14 8.46
C ASN A 245 -4.80 -10.16 7.67
N CYS A 246 -4.12 -11.12 7.04
CA CYS A 246 -4.73 -12.15 6.22
C CYS A 246 -4.99 -13.42 7.03
N LYS A 247 -6.15 -14.04 6.80
CA LYS A 247 -6.45 -15.39 7.35
C LYS A 247 -5.58 -16.46 6.66
N ASN A 248 -5.37 -16.32 5.36
CA ASN A 248 -4.43 -17.11 4.58
C ASN A 248 -3.70 -16.20 3.59
N VAL A 249 -2.42 -15.93 3.86
CA VAL A 249 -1.56 -15.07 3.02
C VAL A 249 -1.49 -15.55 1.56
N LYS A 250 -1.59 -16.87 1.31
CA LYS A 250 -1.56 -17.43 -0.06
C LYS A 250 -2.83 -17.12 -0.85
N GLU A 251 -3.99 -17.16 -0.20
CA GLU A 251 -5.28 -16.82 -0.83
C GLU A 251 -5.33 -15.32 -1.15
N SER A 252 -4.93 -14.46 -0.20
CA SER A 252 -4.83 -13.02 -0.44
C SER A 252 -3.79 -12.68 -1.52
N LYS A 253 -2.63 -13.35 -1.54
CA LYS A 253 -1.66 -13.21 -2.63
C LYS A 253 -2.28 -13.51 -3.99
N ALA A 254 -2.92 -14.68 -4.14
CA ALA A 254 -3.56 -15.09 -5.39
C ALA A 254 -4.68 -14.13 -5.84
N PHE A 255 -5.39 -13.50 -4.89
CA PHE A 255 -6.35 -12.44 -5.17
C PHE A 255 -5.66 -11.20 -5.76
N TYR A 256 -4.60 -10.67 -5.11
CA TYR A 256 -3.90 -9.49 -5.63
C TYR A 256 -3.16 -9.78 -6.96
N GLU A 257 -2.66 -11.00 -7.18
CA GLU A 257 -2.11 -11.43 -8.48
C GLU A 257 -3.15 -11.36 -9.61
N GLN A 258 -4.43 -11.66 -9.34
CA GLN A 258 -5.52 -11.49 -10.31
C GLN A 258 -5.82 -10.01 -10.62
N LEU A 259 -5.46 -9.09 -9.72
CA LEU A 259 -5.58 -7.65 -9.92
C LEU A 259 -4.36 -7.02 -10.62
N GLY A 260 -3.40 -7.85 -11.08
CA GLY A 260 -2.17 -7.37 -11.74
C GLY A 260 -1.04 -6.99 -10.78
N PHE A 261 -1.17 -7.24 -9.47
CA PHE A 261 -0.08 -7.00 -8.53
C PHE A 261 0.93 -8.14 -8.62
N MET A 262 2.20 -7.83 -8.43
CA MET A 262 3.27 -8.82 -8.35
C MET A 262 3.97 -8.77 -6.99
N GLU A 263 4.63 -9.86 -6.62
CA GLU A 263 5.48 -9.88 -5.42
C GLU A 263 6.72 -9.00 -5.68
N GLN A 264 7.01 -8.10 -4.75
CA GLN A 264 8.06 -7.09 -4.85
C GLN A 264 9.00 -7.16 -3.64
N GLU A 265 10.21 -6.58 -3.74
CA GLU A 265 11.06 -6.38 -2.56
C GLU A 265 10.31 -5.51 -1.53
N TYR A 266 10.39 -5.88 -0.25
CA TYR A 266 9.77 -5.09 0.82
C TYR A 266 10.28 -3.64 0.80
N PRO A 267 9.38 -2.63 0.79
CA PRO A 267 9.78 -1.24 0.63
C PRO A 267 10.36 -0.74 1.97
N TYR A 268 11.64 -0.43 1.95
CA TYR A 268 12.36 0.19 3.06
C TYR A 268 12.53 1.68 2.80
N ALA A 269 12.12 2.51 3.75
CA ALA A 269 12.24 3.97 3.67
C ALA A 269 13.67 4.45 4.00
N ARG A 270 14.57 3.57 4.48
CA ARG A 270 15.96 3.89 4.79
C ARG A 270 16.97 3.00 4.05
N PRO A 271 18.17 3.51 3.72
CA PRO A 271 19.25 2.72 3.10
C PRO A 271 19.68 1.47 3.88
N SER A 272 19.38 1.40 5.19
CA SER A 272 19.71 0.26 6.04
C SER A 272 18.87 -1.00 5.79
N LYS A 273 17.81 -0.94 4.96
CA LYS A 273 16.98 -2.10 4.56
C LYS A 273 16.62 -3.04 5.73
N GLY A 274 16.04 -2.50 6.81
CA GLY A 274 15.60 -3.31 7.95
C GLY A 274 16.71 -3.84 8.89
N THR A 275 18.00 -3.53 8.63
CA THR A 275 19.13 -3.95 9.49
C THR A 275 19.41 -3.00 10.66
N GLY A 276 18.79 -1.81 10.66
CA GLY A 276 19.00 -0.78 11.68
C GLY A 276 17.95 -0.80 12.79
N GLN A 277 18.29 -0.25 13.96
CA GLN A 277 17.39 -0.19 15.12
C GLN A 277 16.12 0.67 14.94
N PHE A 278 16.01 1.42 13.84
CA PHE A 278 14.94 2.41 13.59
C PHE A 278 13.96 1.99 12.49
N GLU A 279 14.24 0.90 11.78
CA GLU A 279 13.38 0.35 10.74
C GLU A 279 13.45 -1.18 10.89
N PRO A 280 12.38 -1.85 11.31
CA PRO A 280 12.41 -3.30 11.48
C PRO A 280 12.51 -4.01 10.11
N PRO A 281 13.05 -5.24 10.07
CA PRO A 281 12.99 -6.07 8.88
C PRO A 281 11.53 -6.45 8.55
N GLN A 282 11.30 -6.85 7.30
CA GLN A 282 10.01 -7.40 6.86
C GLN A 282 9.48 -8.46 7.84
N PRO A 283 8.21 -8.36 8.30
CA PRO A 283 7.63 -9.35 9.21
C PRO A 283 7.71 -10.79 8.67
N PRO A 284 8.11 -11.79 9.48
CA PRO A 284 8.27 -13.16 9.01
C PRO A 284 6.98 -13.73 8.39
N LYS A 285 7.12 -14.39 7.22
CA LYS A 285 6.01 -14.97 6.43
C LYS A 285 4.99 -13.96 5.90
N SER A 286 5.27 -12.66 5.97
CA SER A 286 4.52 -11.66 5.20
C SER A 286 4.94 -11.67 3.73
N ILE A 287 4.09 -11.15 2.85
CA ILE A 287 4.41 -10.95 1.43
C ILE A 287 4.04 -9.51 1.07
N TYR A 288 4.95 -8.79 0.43
CA TYR A 288 4.67 -7.47 -0.14
C TYR A 288 4.23 -7.62 -1.60
N MET A 289 3.07 -7.05 -1.94
CA MET A 289 2.50 -7.08 -3.27
C MET A 289 2.26 -5.65 -3.75
N ALA A 290 2.75 -5.31 -4.95
CA ALA A 290 2.46 -4.03 -5.58
C ALA A 290 2.43 -4.16 -7.12
N PRO A 291 1.69 -3.29 -7.83
CA PRO A 291 1.75 -3.18 -9.29
C PRO A 291 3.16 -2.85 -9.81
N SER A 292 3.89 -2.00 -9.09
CA SER A 292 5.18 -1.44 -9.50
C SER A 292 6.07 -1.17 -8.28
N PRO A 293 7.42 -1.19 -8.38
CA PRO A 293 8.31 -0.91 -7.25
C PRO A 293 8.18 0.50 -6.66
N SER A 294 7.68 1.46 -7.45
CA SER A 294 7.63 2.89 -7.09
C SER A 294 6.30 3.37 -6.50
N CYS A 295 5.30 2.49 -6.36
CA CYS A 295 3.95 2.88 -5.93
C CYS A 295 3.51 2.22 -4.62
N MET A 296 2.40 2.74 -4.08
CA MET A 296 1.71 2.16 -2.94
C MET A 296 1.35 0.69 -3.19
N GLY A 297 1.65 -0.17 -2.22
CA GLY A 297 1.30 -1.59 -2.26
C GLY A 297 0.45 -2.08 -1.08
N VAL A 298 0.38 -3.40 -0.94
CA VAL A 298 -0.21 -4.07 0.23
C VAL A 298 0.81 -5.02 0.86
N LEU A 299 0.90 -5.00 2.19
CA LEU A 299 1.69 -5.95 2.97
C LEU A 299 0.76 -7.00 3.58
N LEU A 300 0.80 -8.22 3.05
CA LEU A 300 -0.03 -9.33 3.50
C LEU A 300 0.61 -9.98 4.73
N LEU A 301 0.02 -9.78 5.90
CA LEU A 301 0.50 -10.29 7.18
C LEU A 301 -0.21 -11.60 7.57
N PRO A 302 0.50 -12.60 8.14
CA PRO A 302 -0.15 -13.78 8.69
C PRO A 302 -0.88 -13.44 10.01
N SER A 303 -2.21 -13.54 10.03
CA SER A 303 -2.98 -13.35 11.26
C SER A 303 -2.89 -14.56 12.19
N THR A 304 -2.72 -14.32 13.49
CA THR A 304 -2.87 -15.34 14.54
C THR A 304 -4.32 -15.51 15.00
N LYS A 305 -5.23 -14.61 14.60
CA LYS A 305 -6.63 -14.62 15.01
C LYS A 305 -7.46 -15.55 14.12
N LYS A 306 -8.24 -16.44 14.73
CA LYS A 306 -9.15 -17.38 14.02
C LYS A 306 -10.25 -16.68 13.21
N ARG A 307 -10.69 -15.51 13.68
CA ARG A 307 -11.66 -14.63 13.02
C ARG A 307 -11.04 -13.25 12.97
N ILE A 308 -11.11 -12.63 11.79
CA ILE A 308 -10.66 -11.27 11.55
C ILE A 308 -11.91 -10.40 11.49
N SER A 309 -11.92 -9.31 12.24
CA SER A 309 -12.99 -8.31 12.26
C SER A 309 -12.67 -7.20 11.25
N GLN A 310 -13.67 -6.69 10.54
CA GLN A 310 -13.48 -5.57 9.62
C GLN A 310 -13.34 -4.27 10.42
N ASN A 311 -12.35 -3.43 10.09
CA ASN A 311 -12.26 -2.06 10.57
C ASN A 311 -13.42 -1.24 9.96
N PRO A 312 -14.33 -0.69 10.77
CA PRO A 312 -15.53 0.02 10.29
C PRO A 312 -15.24 1.40 9.69
N VAL A 313 -14.05 1.95 9.94
CA VAL A 313 -13.58 3.24 9.41
C VAL A 313 -13.08 3.10 7.97
N VAL A 314 -12.51 1.94 7.62
CA VAL A 314 -11.95 1.67 6.30
C VAL A 314 -13.05 1.17 5.36
N LYS A 315 -13.50 2.06 4.46
CA LYS A 315 -14.54 1.79 3.49
C LYS A 315 -14.05 0.93 2.33
N SER A 316 -12.89 1.29 1.76
CA SER A 316 -12.31 0.59 0.61
C SER A 316 -10.82 0.90 0.43
N LEU A 317 -10.08 -0.03 -0.16
CA LEU A 317 -8.92 0.28 -1.00
C LEU A 317 -9.42 0.72 -2.37
N ASN A 318 -8.77 1.69 -2.99
CA ASN A 318 -9.18 2.26 -4.27
C ASN A 318 -8.16 1.84 -5.34
N LEU A 319 -8.56 0.94 -6.25
CA LEU A 319 -7.76 0.63 -7.44
C LEU A 319 -8.27 1.46 -8.62
N VAL A 320 -7.35 2.14 -9.31
CA VAL A 320 -7.62 2.70 -10.64
C VAL A 320 -7.15 1.69 -11.67
N TYR A 321 -7.97 1.43 -12.70
CA TYR A 321 -7.67 0.43 -13.71
C TYR A 321 -8.12 0.86 -15.11
N THR A 322 -7.50 0.27 -16.13
CA THR A 322 -7.90 0.44 -17.52
C THR A 322 -8.84 -0.71 -17.93
N PRO A 323 -10.13 -0.46 -18.23
CA PRO A 323 -11.07 -1.50 -18.64
C PRO A 323 -10.67 -2.12 -19.98
N SER A 324 -10.96 -3.41 -20.18
CA SER A 324 -10.78 -4.05 -21.49
C SER A 324 -11.82 -3.56 -22.51
N GLU A 325 -11.39 -3.31 -23.74
CA GLU A 325 -12.21 -2.71 -24.81
C GLU A 325 -13.52 -3.48 -25.11
N SER A 326 -13.62 -4.75 -24.73
CA SER A 326 -14.82 -5.57 -24.90
C SER A 326 -15.98 -5.22 -23.95
N GLN A 327 -15.80 -4.31 -22.98
CA GLN A 327 -16.84 -3.86 -22.05
C GLN A 327 -17.25 -2.38 -22.21
N SER A 328 -16.60 -1.62 -23.10
CA SER A 328 -16.85 -0.17 -23.28
C SER A 328 -18.18 0.19 -23.95
N GLY A 329 -19.01 -0.79 -24.33
CA GLY A 329 -20.36 -0.57 -24.87
C GLY A 329 -21.44 -0.24 -23.84
N GLY A 330 -21.09 -0.11 -22.55
CA GLY A 330 -22.01 -0.05 -21.42
C GLY A 330 -22.32 1.35 -20.86
N SER A 331 -23.09 2.16 -21.60
CA SER A 331 -23.84 3.33 -21.12
C SER A 331 -23.03 4.52 -20.54
N GLY A 332 -23.01 5.64 -21.28
CA GLY A 332 -22.57 6.96 -20.80
C GLY A 332 -23.55 7.59 -19.80
N GLY A 333 -23.71 6.97 -18.63
CA GLY A 333 -24.46 7.53 -17.52
C GLY A 333 -23.63 8.55 -16.74
N SER A 334 -23.94 9.84 -16.88
CA SER A 334 -23.32 10.95 -16.13
C SER A 334 -23.75 11.04 -14.65
N GLY A 335 -24.14 9.91 -14.06
CA GLY A 335 -24.37 9.76 -12.63
C GLY A 335 -23.22 9.00 -11.99
N GLU A 336 -23.03 9.19 -10.68
CA GLU A 336 -22.06 8.47 -9.85
C GLU A 336 -22.30 6.94 -9.95
N GLY A 337 -21.64 6.32 -10.93
CA GLY A 337 -21.84 4.92 -11.28
C GLY A 337 -21.45 4.01 -10.14
N ASP A 338 -22.20 2.92 -9.95
CA ASP A 338 -21.97 1.96 -8.88
C ASP A 338 -20.54 1.38 -9.01
N ILE A 339 -19.63 1.89 -8.18
CA ILE A 339 -18.21 1.52 -8.22
C ILE A 339 -18.14 0.03 -7.92
N MET A 340 -17.70 -0.75 -8.90
CA MET A 340 -17.56 -2.20 -8.72
C MET A 340 -16.69 -2.45 -7.49
N THR A 341 -17.19 -3.26 -6.56
CA THR A 341 -16.46 -3.63 -5.35
C THR A 341 -16.27 -5.13 -5.26
N LEU A 342 -15.08 -5.55 -4.87
CA LEU A 342 -14.77 -6.93 -4.46
C LEU A 342 -14.28 -6.92 -3.01
N LYS A 343 -14.36 -8.07 -2.34
CA LYS A 343 -13.72 -8.26 -1.03
C LYS A 343 -12.56 -9.23 -1.17
N ASP A 344 -11.41 -8.86 -0.60
CA ASP A 344 -10.28 -9.79 -0.48
C ASP A 344 -10.61 -10.92 0.54
N PRO A 345 -9.85 -12.01 0.57
CA PRO A 345 -10.02 -13.10 1.55
C PRO A 345 -9.90 -12.67 3.03
N SER A 346 -9.33 -11.49 3.31
CA SER A 346 -9.24 -10.86 4.64
C SER A 346 -10.45 -10.00 5.00
N GLY A 347 -11.39 -9.80 4.07
CA GLY A 347 -12.59 -8.98 4.21
C GLY A 347 -12.39 -7.48 3.97
N VAL A 348 -11.23 -7.06 3.45
CA VAL A 348 -10.99 -5.69 2.98
C VAL A 348 -11.77 -5.49 1.67
N VAL A 349 -12.54 -4.42 1.59
CA VAL A 349 -13.24 -4.01 0.36
C VAL A 349 -12.25 -3.33 -0.58
N THR A 350 -12.34 -3.65 -1.85
CA THR A 350 -11.57 -3.05 -2.94
C THR A 350 -12.55 -2.49 -3.96
N GLY A 351 -12.53 -1.17 -4.15
CA GLY A 351 -13.30 -0.47 -5.19
C GLY A 351 -12.48 -0.28 -6.46
N PHE A 352 -13.10 -0.51 -7.61
CA PHE A 352 -12.49 -0.45 -8.93
C PHE A 352 -12.99 0.79 -9.67
N ILE A 353 -12.10 1.75 -9.90
CA ILE A 353 -12.39 3.03 -10.54
C ILE A 353 -11.79 3.00 -11.95
N PRO A 354 -12.60 3.09 -13.02
CA PRO A 354 -12.08 3.24 -14.38
C PRO A 354 -11.21 4.50 -14.51
N VAL A 355 -10.10 4.40 -15.26
CA VAL A 355 -9.13 5.50 -15.43
C VAL A 355 -9.77 6.79 -15.98
N ASP A 356 -10.72 6.67 -16.91
CA ASP A 356 -11.46 7.80 -17.50
C ASP A 356 -12.39 8.47 -16.47
N MET A 357 -13.09 7.69 -15.65
CA MET A 357 -13.89 8.20 -14.53
C MET A 357 -12.99 8.88 -13.50
N PHE A 358 -11.85 8.28 -13.17
CA PHE A 358 -10.90 8.82 -12.21
C PHE A 358 -10.40 10.20 -12.65
N GLU A 359 -9.90 10.33 -13.88
CA GLU A 359 -9.43 11.62 -14.42
C GLU A 359 -10.54 12.68 -14.47
N GLN A 360 -11.77 12.31 -14.83
CA GLN A 360 -12.90 13.25 -14.85
C GLN A 360 -13.23 13.78 -13.46
N VAL A 361 -13.29 12.90 -12.45
CA VAL A 361 -13.54 13.30 -11.06
C VAL A 361 -12.36 14.10 -10.51
N GLU A 362 -11.12 13.72 -10.81
CA GLU A 362 -9.93 14.49 -10.45
C GLU A 362 -10.02 15.93 -10.98
N LYS A 363 -10.09 16.10 -12.31
CA LYS A 363 -10.12 17.40 -13.01
C LYS A 363 -11.22 18.33 -12.50
N THR A 364 -12.35 17.79 -12.05
CA THR A 364 -13.50 18.57 -11.54
C THR A 364 -13.47 18.85 -10.04
N THR A 365 -12.52 18.27 -9.28
CA THR A 365 -12.45 18.41 -7.81
C THR A 365 -11.15 19.02 -7.29
N LEU A 366 -10.17 19.29 -8.16
CA LEU A 366 -8.92 19.98 -7.81
C LEU A 366 -9.20 21.26 -7.01
N VAL A 367 -8.52 21.40 -5.87
CA VAL A 367 -8.46 22.68 -5.17
C VAL A 367 -7.41 23.53 -5.87
N PRO A 368 -7.69 24.79 -6.27
CA PRO A 368 -6.67 25.67 -6.80
C PRO A 368 -5.50 25.77 -5.81
N GLN A 369 -4.31 25.36 -6.23
CA GLN A 369 -3.12 25.53 -5.39
C GLN A 369 -2.91 27.04 -5.20
N GLN A 370 -2.95 27.49 -3.96
CA GLN A 370 -2.48 28.83 -3.63
C GLN A 370 -0.96 28.76 -3.67
N ASP A 371 -0.35 29.44 -4.65
CA ASP A 371 1.10 29.58 -4.76
C ASP A 371 1.66 30.09 -3.41
N SER A 372 2.50 29.29 -2.76
CA SER A 372 2.92 29.44 -1.36
C SER A 372 4.38 29.81 -1.21
#